data_AF-A0A183Q527-F1
#
_entry.id   AF-A0A183Q527-F1
#
_cell.length_a   1.000
_cell.length_b   1.000
_cell.length_c   1.000
_cell.angle_alpha   90.00
_cell.angle_beta   90.00
_cell.angle_gamma   90.00
#
_symmetry.space_group_name_H-M   'P 1'
#
loop_
_entity.id
_entity.type
_entity.pdbx_description
1 polymer ?
#
loop_
_entity_poly.entity_id
_entity_poly.type
_entity_poly.pdbx_seq_one_letter_code
_entity_poly.pdbx_strand_id
1 'polypeptide(L)'
;YVAGKIEIKRRENRCILRIVRARPEQEGEYCCIVEGDETYMDIAVEDPDWSFTRELKPQQALENDEVVTFECEVSDRDAEVTWYKNGEVSITGIFSID
;
A
#
# COMPACT_ATOMS: atom_id res chain seq x y z
N TYR A 1 1.93 -9.71 0.96
CA TYR A 1 2.74 -8.63 1.58
C TYR A 1 4.14 -8.54 0.99
N VAL A 2 4.55 -7.36 0.53
CA VAL A 2 5.92 -7.07 0.05
C VAL A 2 6.65 -6.24 1.12
N ALA A 3 7.88 -6.64 1.47
CA ALA A 3 8.72 -5.96 2.44
C ALA A 3 9.10 -4.54 1.98
N GLY A 4 9.20 -3.61 2.93
CA GLY A 4 9.78 -2.28 2.69
C GLY A 4 11.26 -2.40 2.31
N LYS A 5 11.77 -1.44 1.54
CA LYS A 5 13.16 -1.42 1.07
C LYS A 5 13.81 -0.08 1.33
N ILE A 6 15.01 -0.09 1.91
CA ILE A 6 15.85 1.09 2.06
C ILE A 6 16.85 1.16 0.89
N GLU A 7 16.96 2.32 0.25
CA GLU A 7 17.94 2.61 -0.77
C GLU A 7 18.75 3.86 -0.41
N ILE A 8 20.08 3.73 -0.40
CA ILE A 8 20.99 4.87 -0.23
C ILE A 8 21.57 5.22 -1.59
N LYS A 9 21.51 6.51 -1.97
CA LYS A 9 22.05 7.03 -3.22
C LYS A 9 22.87 8.28 -2.96
N ARG A 10 23.95 8.46 -3.71
CA ARG A 10 24.73 9.70 -3.74
C ARG A 10 24.68 10.30 -5.14
N ARG A 11 24.41 11.60 -5.22
CA ARG A 11 24.44 12.37 -6.47
C ARG A 11 25.22 13.65 -6.19
N GLU A 12 26.45 13.73 -6.71
CA GLU A 12 27.37 14.83 -6.43
C GLU A 12 27.54 15.07 -4.91
N ASN A 13 27.16 16.24 -4.42
CA ASN A 13 27.18 16.64 -3.02
C ASN A 13 25.89 16.30 -2.25
N ARG A 14 24.94 15.59 -2.85
CA ARG A 14 23.70 15.14 -2.21
C ARG A 14 23.78 13.67 -1.79
N CYS A 15 23.55 13.42 -0.50
CA CYS A 15 23.30 12.10 0.07
C CYS A 15 21.77 11.90 0.21
N ILE A 16 21.25 10.77 -0.25
CA ILE A 16 19.81 10.52 -0.33
C ILE A 16 19.51 9.15 0.28
N LEU A 17 18.70 9.14 1.33
CA LEU A 17 18.03 7.94 1.85
C LEU A 17 16.62 7.87 1.24
N ARG A 18 16.25 6.72 0.67
CA ARG A 18 14.90 6.48 0.17
C ARG A 18 14.33 5.24 0.84
N ILE A 19 13.17 5.38 1.46
CA ILE A 19 12.36 4.26 1.94
C ILE A 19 11.29 4.00 0.89
N VAL A 20 11.30 2.82 0.29
CA VAL A 20 10.34 2.37 -0.72
C VAL A 20 9.35 1.43 -0.04
N ARG A 21 8.06 1.76 -0.09
CA ARG A 21 6.98 1.08 0.64
C ARG A 21 7.29 1.06 2.15
N ALA A 22 7.25 2.23 2.78
CA ALA A 22 7.52 2.38 4.20
C ALA A 22 6.62 1.45 5.03
N ARG A 23 7.21 0.86 6.08
CA ARG A 23 6.55 -0.01 7.04
C ARG A 23 6.95 0.38 8.46
N PRO A 24 6.18 -0.04 9.48
CA PRO A 24 6.52 0.24 10.87
C PRO A 24 7.95 -0.19 11.25
N GLU A 25 8.54 -1.20 10.60
CA GLU A 25 9.93 -1.61 10.88
C GLU A 25 11.00 -0.62 10.39
N GLN A 26 10.63 0.40 9.61
CA GLN A 26 11.51 1.50 9.21
C GLN A 26 11.24 2.79 10.01
N GLU A 27 10.35 2.77 10.98
CA GLU A 27 10.18 3.88 11.92
C GLU A 27 11.39 3.99 12.86
N GLY A 28 11.77 5.22 13.19
CA GLY A 28 12.83 5.51 14.17
C GLY A 28 13.69 6.72 13.80
N GLU A 29 14.69 6.96 14.65
CA GLU A 29 15.70 8.00 14.43
C GLU A 29 16.73 7.55 13.40
N TYR A 30 17.00 8.39 12.42
CA TYR A 30 18.05 8.22 11.42
C TYR A 30 19.14 9.27 11.65
N CYS A 31 20.40 8.84 11.56
CA CYS A 31 21.57 9.70 11.63
C CYS A 31 22.38 9.63 10.34
N CYS A 32 22.83 10.79 9.85
CA CYS A 32 23.78 10.90 8.74
C CYS A 32 25.05 11.57 9.24
N ILE A 33 26.20 10.93 9.02
CA ILE A 33 27.51 11.34 9.55
C ILE A 33 28.47 11.63 8.39
N VAL A 34 29.14 12.78 8.43
CA VAL A 34 30.24 13.15 7.52
C VAL A 34 31.40 13.71 8.33
N GLU A 35 32.53 12.98 8.35
CA GLU A 35 33.80 13.43 8.96
C GLU A 35 33.67 13.98 10.41
N GLY A 36 32.72 13.47 11.19
CA GLY A 36 32.49 13.86 12.58
C GLY A 36 31.44 14.96 12.78
N ASP A 37 30.86 15.48 11.69
CA ASP A 37 29.61 16.27 11.72
C ASP A 37 28.41 15.35 11.50
N GLU A 38 27.31 15.62 12.21
CA GLU A 38 26.18 14.71 12.32
C GLU A 38 24.85 15.47 12.21
N THR A 39 23.86 14.83 11.59
CA THR A 39 22.49 15.32 11.56
C THR A 39 21.50 14.18 11.77
N TYR A 40 20.41 14.50 12.46
CA TYR A 40 19.44 13.54 12.97
C TYR A 40 18.04 13.88 12.46
N MET A 41 17.22 12.85 12.24
CA MET A 41 15.83 12.99 11.83
C MET A 41 15.03 11.78 12.31
N ASP A 42 13.91 12.04 13.00
CA ASP A 42 12.92 11.02 13.30
C ASP A 42 12.02 10.78 12.10
N ILE A 43 11.84 9.52 11.72
CA ILE A 43 10.88 9.09 10.72
C ILE A 43 9.76 8.35 11.44
N ALA A 44 8.54 8.87 11.35
CA ALA A 44 7.33 8.16 11.74
C ALA A 44 6.72 7.49 10.50
N VAL A 45 6.23 6.26 10.65
CA VAL A 45 5.50 5.56 9.59
C VAL A 45 4.06 5.37 10.03
N GLU A 46 3.18 6.21 9.49
CA GLU A 46 1.75 6.12 9.75
C GLU A 46 1.10 5.01 8.92
N ASP A 47 0.07 4.38 9.49
CA ASP A 47 -0.76 3.45 8.74
C ASP A 47 -1.42 4.19 7.56
N PRO A 48 -1.52 3.55 6.37
CA PRO A 48 -2.22 4.19 5.27
C PRO A 48 -3.71 4.29 5.60
N ASP A 49 -4.32 5.43 5.26
CA ASP A 49 -5.78 5.59 5.27
C ASP A 49 -6.40 4.76 4.14
N TRP A 50 -6.58 3.46 4.38
CA TRP A 50 -7.34 2.58 3.50
C TRP A 50 -8.82 2.80 3.72
N SER A 51 -9.48 3.36 2.72
CA SER A 51 -10.91 3.58 2.73
C SER A 51 -11.50 3.26 1.37
N PHE A 52 -12.80 2.98 1.35
CA PHE A 52 -13.54 2.98 0.09
C PHE A 52 -13.81 4.43 -0.32
N THR A 53 -13.35 4.81 -1.50
CA THR A 53 -13.77 6.06 -2.16
C THR A 53 -15.11 5.86 -2.87
N ARG A 54 -15.43 4.61 -3.23
CA ARG A 54 -16.74 4.18 -3.69
C ARG A 54 -17.09 2.82 -3.12
N GLU A 55 -18.10 2.79 -2.26
CA GLU A 55 -18.59 1.56 -1.64
C GLU A 55 -19.42 0.70 -2.61
N LEU A 56 -19.50 -0.59 -2.29
CA LEU A 56 -20.41 -1.52 -2.95
C LEU A 56 -21.85 -1.08 -2.78
N LYS A 57 -22.64 -1.21 -3.85
CA LYS A 57 -24.07 -0.94 -3.82
C LYS A 57 -24.85 -2.23 -3.98
N PRO A 58 -26.04 -2.36 -3.36
CA PRO A 58 -26.93 -3.48 -3.62
C PRO A 58 -27.22 -3.57 -5.13
N GLN A 59 -27.05 -4.76 -5.69
CA GLN A 59 -27.35 -5.07 -7.09
C GLN A 59 -28.26 -6.30 -7.14
N GLN A 60 -29.10 -6.36 -8.17
CA GLN A 60 -29.92 -7.51 -8.49
C GLN A 60 -29.38 -8.12 -9.78
N ALA A 61 -29.37 -9.44 -9.84
CA ALA A 61 -29.07 -10.21 -11.04
C ALA A 61 -30.20 -11.20 -11.28
N LEU A 62 -30.47 -11.50 -12.54
CA LEU A 62 -31.45 -12.49 -12.93
C LEU A 62 -30.78 -13.86 -13.12
N GLU A 63 -31.59 -14.91 -13.00
CA GLU A 63 -31.13 -16.25 -13.36
C GLU A 63 -30.80 -16.27 -14.86
N ASN A 64 -29.61 -16.81 -15.20
CA ASN A 64 -29.03 -16.86 -16.55
C ASN A 64 -28.45 -15.54 -17.09
N ASP A 65 -28.21 -14.53 -16.25
CA ASP A 65 -27.33 -13.42 -16.65
C ASP A 65 -25.93 -13.99 -16.96
N GLU A 66 -25.44 -13.76 -18.19
CA GLU A 66 -24.14 -14.29 -18.64
C GLU A 66 -22.97 -13.72 -17.83
N VAL A 67 -23.08 -12.45 -17.41
CA VAL A 67 -22.06 -11.74 -16.62
C VAL A 67 -22.73 -10.78 -15.64
N VAL A 68 -22.29 -10.79 -14.39
CA VAL A 68 -22.68 -9.82 -13.36
C VAL A 68 -21.40 -9.23 -12.76
N THR A 69 -21.30 -7.91 -12.76
CA THR A 69 -20.12 -7.19 -12.26
C THR A 69 -20.44 -6.42 -10.99
N PHE A 70 -19.65 -6.68 -9.96
CA PHE A 70 -19.62 -5.91 -8.72
C PHE A 70 -18.33 -5.07 -8.69
N GLU A 71 -18.44 -3.80 -8.32
CA GLU A 71 -17.30 -2.89 -8.30
C GLU A 71 -17.33 -1.97 -7.08
N CYS A 72 -16.14 -1.68 -6.57
CA CYS A 72 -15.87 -0.68 -5.54
C CYS A 72 -14.53 -0.01 -5.84
N GLU A 73 -14.31 1.18 -5.29
CA GLU A 73 -13.06 1.93 -5.46
C GLU A 73 -12.45 2.18 -4.08
N VAL A 74 -11.13 2.05 -3.99
CA VAL A 74 -10.35 2.22 -2.76
C VAL A 74 -9.41 3.42 -2.89
N SER A 75 -9.01 3.98 -1.76
CA SER A 75 -8.12 5.14 -1.67
C SER A 75 -6.70 4.88 -2.20
N ASP A 76 -6.23 3.63 -2.17
CA ASP A 76 -4.89 3.24 -2.58
C ASP A 76 -4.95 2.10 -3.62
N ARG A 77 -4.30 2.30 -4.77
CA ARG A 77 -4.20 1.31 -5.85
C ARG A 77 -3.47 0.03 -5.42
N ASP A 78 -2.54 0.14 -4.47
CA ASP A 78 -1.77 -0.99 -3.95
C ASP A 78 -2.47 -1.69 -2.77
N ALA A 79 -3.68 -1.26 -2.38
CA ALA A 79 -4.44 -1.89 -1.31
C ALA A 79 -4.83 -3.34 -1.67
N GLU A 80 -4.63 -4.25 -0.72
CA GLU A 80 -5.03 -5.65 -0.87
C GLU A 80 -6.55 -5.78 -0.63
N VAL A 81 -7.30 -6.15 -1.68
CA VAL A 81 -8.75 -6.31 -1.60
C VAL A 81 -9.10 -7.80 -1.50
N THR A 82 -9.93 -8.15 -0.52
CA THR A 82 -10.45 -9.52 -0.34
C THR A 82 -11.97 -9.51 -0.45
N TRP A 83 -12.52 -10.41 -1.26
CA TRP A 83 -13.96 -10.56 -1.43
C TRP A 83 -14.53 -11.70 -0.57
N TYR A 84 -15.60 -11.39 0.15
CA TYR A 84 -16.29 -12.31 1.04
C TYR A 84 -17.71 -12.57 0.56
N LYS A 85 -18.17 -13.82 0.66
CA LYS A 85 -19.59 -14.18 0.54
C LYS A 85 -20.00 -14.84 1.85
N ASN A 86 -21.06 -14.34 2.47
CA ASN A 86 -21.58 -14.86 3.74
C ASN A 86 -20.52 -14.99 4.85
N GLY A 87 -19.55 -14.07 4.91
CA GLY A 87 -18.49 -14.07 5.93
C GLY A 87 -17.32 -15.04 5.65
N GLU A 88 -17.37 -15.82 4.57
CA GLU A 88 -16.27 -16.68 4.14
C GLU A 88 -15.53 -16.05 2.96
N VAL A 89 -14.19 -16.07 3.01
CA VAL A 89 -13.33 -15.64 1.89
C VAL A 89 -13.70 -16.48 0.68
N SER A 90 -14.32 -15.86 -0.32
CA SER A 90 -15.00 -16.62 -1.36
C SER A 90 -14.28 -16.61 -2.70
N ILE A 91 -13.37 -15.66 -2.96
CA ILE A 91 -12.78 -15.53 -4.29
C ILE A 91 -11.33 -15.05 -4.20
N THR A 92 -10.38 -15.98 -4.26
CA THR A 92 -8.98 -15.70 -4.67
C THR A 92 -8.95 -15.66 -6.20
N GLY A 93 -9.12 -14.48 -6.78
CA GLY A 93 -8.97 -14.24 -8.22
C GLY A 93 -7.57 -13.74 -8.58
N ILE A 94 -7.16 -13.92 -9.83
CA ILE A 94 -5.92 -13.31 -10.35
C ILE A 94 -6.18 -11.82 -10.51
N PHE A 95 -5.38 -10.99 -9.83
CA PHE A 95 -5.35 -9.55 -10.09
C PHE A 95 -4.82 -9.32 -11.52
N SER A 96 -5.73 -9.06 -12.47
CA SER A 96 -5.38 -8.44 -13.73
C SER A 96 -5.30 -6.95 -13.47
N ILE A 97 -4.11 -6.37 -13.59
CA ILE A 97 -3.99 -4.93 -13.80
C ILE A 97 -4.13 -4.77 -15.31
N ASP A 98 -5.17 -4.07 -15.74
CA ASP A 98 -5.31 -3.65 -17.14
C ASP A 98 -4.17 -2.73 -17.60
#